data_AF-A0A0K1S0I6-F1
#
_entry.id   AF-A0A0K1S0I6-F1
#
_cell.length_a   1.000
_cell.length_b   1.000
_cell.length_c   1.000
_cell.angle_alpha   90.00
_cell.angle_beta   90.00
_cell.angle_gamma   90.00
#
_symmetry.space_group_name_H-M   'P 1'
#
loop_
_entity.id
_entity.type
_entity.pdbx_description
1 polymer ?
#
loop_
_entity_poly.entity_id
_entity_poly.type
_entity_poly.pdbx_seq_one_letter_code
_entity_poly.pdbx_strand_id
1 'polypeptide(L)'
;MSGGGGRIAYQKIAIASSAIAFSALAISPVQAAQLIIPNTTVLGTNVFSGPTFTVSQNFLPSDTLSVNVSGTVDVWSGTLTMNAAGIITQTTAAGFSVGQTAATGSGGTLPGKPNGSLLIGNSTLGFFPLFSANAANGLGNANPPTNLSLSGVPLSSIFTNVGFTGITNGTVLQFRVNDINAFDNSGQFVITSTPEPSTILGLGLLGLGAFCQRKLSQGKKSKQDN
;
A
#
# COMPACT_ATOMS: atom_id res chain seq x y z
N MET A 1 73.07 22.20 60.79
CA MET A 1 72.69 20.85 60.32
C MET A 1 71.25 20.65 60.81
N SER A 2 70.25 20.99 60.00
CA SER A 2 69.55 20.14 59.03
C SER A 2 68.52 19.19 59.69
N GLY A 3 67.29 19.23 59.18
CA GLY A 3 66.16 18.35 59.50
C GLY A 3 64.99 19.13 60.12
N GLY A 4 63.87 19.46 59.45
CA GLY A 4 63.26 18.85 58.28
C GLY A 4 62.11 17.93 58.71
N GLY A 5 60.86 18.35 58.47
CA GLY A 5 59.66 17.52 58.63
C GLY A 5 58.46 18.41 58.93
N GLY A 6 57.39 18.46 58.15
CA GLY A 6 56.91 17.64 57.03
C GLY A 6 55.40 17.86 57.04
N ARG A 7 54.89 18.70 56.13
CA ARG A 7 53.46 19.07 56.09
C ARG A 7 52.65 17.86 55.61
N ILE A 8 51.62 17.50 56.39
CA ILE A 8 50.66 16.44 56.05
C ILE A 8 49.87 16.88 54.82
N ALA A 9 50.04 16.16 53.70
CA ALA A 9 49.28 16.36 52.48
C ALA A 9 48.06 15.43 52.48
N TYR A 10 46.86 16.01 52.44
CA TYR A 10 45.61 15.28 52.23
C TYR A 10 45.54 14.79 50.78
N GLN A 11 45.62 13.47 50.57
CA GLN A 11 45.29 12.86 49.27
C GLN A 11 43.77 12.78 49.12
N LYS A 12 43.22 13.62 48.24
CA LYS A 12 41.83 13.50 47.76
C LYS A 12 41.75 12.31 46.79
N ILE A 13 41.01 11.27 47.18
CA ILE A 13 40.64 10.17 46.29
C ILE A 13 39.52 10.68 45.38
N ALA A 14 39.81 10.87 44.10
CA ALA A 14 38.80 11.14 43.07
C ALA A 14 38.33 9.80 42.49
N ILE A 15 37.09 9.42 42.79
CA ILE A 15 36.42 8.28 42.14
C ILE A 15 35.93 8.79 40.78
N ALA A 16 36.58 8.38 39.71
CA ALA A 16 36.12 8.63 38.35
C ALA A 16 34.95 7.69 38.04
N SER A 17 33.73 8.20 38.12
CA SER A 17 32.54 7.50 37.62
C SER A 17 32.56 7.48 36.10
N SER A 18 32.95 6.36 35.50
CA SER A 18 32.80 6.14 34.06
C SER A 18 31.31 5.91 33.74
N ALA A 19 30.67 6.89 33.12
CA ALA A 19 29.33 6.71 32.54
C ALA A 19 29.45 5.91 31.23
N ILE A 20 28.97 4.66 31.24
CA ILE A 20 28.77 3.88 30.01
C ILE A 20 27.50 4.42 29.35
N ALA A 21 27.64 5.23 28.31
CA ALA A 21 26.51 5.65 27.48
C ALA A 21 26.11 4.48 26.57
N PHE A 22 25.02 3.79 26.89
CA PHE A 22 24.36 2.88 25.96
C PHE A 22 23.69 3.73 24.87
N SER A 23 24.30 3.80 23.70
CA SER A 23 23.62 4.26 22.49
C SER A 23 22.65 3.16 22.06
N ALA A 24 21.41 3.23 22.51
CA ALA A 24 20.33 2.46 21.90
C ALA A 24 20.21 2.93 20.45
N LEU A 25 20.67 2.11 19.50
CA LEU A 25 20.24 2.23 18.11
C LEU A 25 18.73 2.04 18.14
N ALA A 26 17.99 3.14 18.02
CA ALA A 26 16.57 3.09 17.73
C ALA A 26 16.44 2.39 16.38
N ILE A 27 16.14 1.09 16.40
CA ILE A 27 15.63 0.39 15.23
C ILE A 27 14.25 0.99 15.04
N SER A 28 14.16 2.07 14.26
CA SER A 28 12.88 2.49 13.71
C SER A 28 12.27 1.23 13.08
N PRO A 29 11.00 0.87 13.40
CA PRO A 29 10.37 -0.22 12.68
C PRO A 29 10.52 0.09 11.20
N VAL A 30 11.13 -0.83 10.44
CA VAL A 30 11.14 -0.74 8.98
C VAL A 30 9.69 -0.81 8.58
N GLN A 31 9.08 0.36 8.40
CA GLN A 31 7.71 0.45 7.98
C GLN A 31 7.65 -0.06 6.55
N ALA A 32 6.78 -1.04 6.32
CA ALA A 32 6.40 -1.47 4.98
C ALA A 32 6.05 -0.24 4.14
N ALA A 33 6.67 -0.11 2.97
CA ALA A 33 6.34 0.97 2.05
C ALA A 33 4.92 0.75 1.54
N GLN A 34 4.22 1.84 1.20
CA GLN A 34 2.87 1.76 0.67
C GLN A 34 2.88 1.99 -0.84
N LEU A 35 2.26 1.09 -1.60
CA LEU A 35 1.95 1.32 -3.00
C LEU A 35 0.83 2.35 -3.11
N ILE A 36 1.17 3.56 -3.57
CA ILE A 36 0.20 4.62 -3.79
C ILE A 36 -0.48 4.44 -5.15
N ILE A 37 -1.79 4.21 -5.13
CA ILE A 37 -2.62 4.16 -6.33
C ILE A 37 -3.21 5.56 -6.57
N PRO A 38 -3.03 6.19 -7.74
CA PRO A 38 -3.67 7.46 -8.04
C PRO A 38 -5.19 7.35 -7.96
N ASN A 39 -5.84 8.39 -7.45
CA ASN A 39 -7.30 8.48 -7.51
C ASN A 39 -7.73 8.38 -8.97
N THR A 40 -8.62 7.44 -9.27
CA THR A 40 -9.02 7.18 -10.65
C THR A 40 -10.41 6.58 -10.71
N THR A 41 -10.98 6.56 -11.91
CA THR A 41 -12.26 5.91 -12.21
C THR A 41 -12.02 4.82 -13.22
N VAL A 42 -12.54 3.63 -12.93
CA VAL A 42 -12.53 2.47 -13.84
C VAL A 42 -13.97 2.28 -14.30
N LEU A 43 -14.23 2.48 -15.58
CA LEU A 43 -15.56 2.28 -16.18
C LEU A 43 -15.85 0.78 -16.31
N GLY A 44 -17.13 0.40 -16.25
CA GLY A 44 -17.58 -0.99 -16.49
C GLY A 44 -17.11 -1.56 -17.83
N THR A 45 -16.88 -0.69 -18.82
CA THR A 45 -16.39 -1.04 -20.16
C THR A 45 -14.87 -1.22 -20.24
N ASN A 46 -14.12 -0.96 -19.17
CA ASN A 46 -12.66 -1.14 -19.13
C ASN A 46 -12.25 -2.61 -18.99
N VAL A 47 -12.70 -3.46 -19.90
CA VAL A 47 -12.47 -4.92 -19.84
C VAL A 47 -11.15 -5.31 -20.50
N PHE A 48 -10.86 -4.76 -21.68
CA PHE A 48 -9.62 -5.03 -22.42
C PHE A 48 -8.57 -3.93 -22.31
N SER A 49 -8.97 -2.76 -21.84
CA SER A 49 -8.10 -1.62 -21.56
C SER A 49 -8.76 -0.70 -20.55
N GLY A 50 -7.98 -0.24 -19.57
CA GLY A 50 -8.44 0.68 -18.53
C GLY A 50 -7.32 1.61 -18.08
N PRO A 51 -7.58 2.43 -17.04
CA PRO A 51 -6.62 3.42 -16.57
C PRO A 51 -5.35 2.76 -16.06
N THR A 52 -4.22 3.43 -16.29
CA THR A 52 -2.88 2.95 -15.94
C THR A 52 -2.16 3.94 -15.03
N PHE A 53 -1.20 3.45 -14.25
CA PHE A 53 -0.27 4.29 -13.51
C PHE A 53 1.12 3.65 -13.43
N THR A 54 2.13 4.51 -13.31
CA THR A 54 3.52 4.08 -13.16
C THR A 54 3.91 4.04 -11.70
N VAL A 55 4.47 2.90 -11.28
CA VAL A 55 4.97 2.68 -9.93
C VAL A 55 6.25 3.51 -9.72
N SER A 56 6.32 4.29 -8.63
CA SER A 56 7.36 5.29 -8.38
C SER A 56 8.64 4.77 -7.73
N GLN A 57 8.62 3.55 -7.21
CA GLN A 57 9.72 2.91 -6.49
C GLN A 57 9.63 1.39 -6.58
N ASN A 58 10.66 0.71 -6.10
CA ASN A 58 10.59 -0.74 -5.91
C ASN A 58 9.70 -1.05 -4.69
N PHE A 59 8.86 -2.07 -4.82
CA PHE A 59 8.05 -2.61 -3.73
C PHE A 59 8.37 -4.09 -3.52
N LEU A 60 8.43 -4.48 -2.25
CA LEU A 60 8.62 -5.85 -1.79
C LEU A 60 7.27 -6.55 -1.58
N PRO A 61 7.23 -7.90 -1.49
CA PRO A 61 5.98 -8.62 -1.23
C PRO A 61 5.34 -8.31 0.14
N SER A 62 6.14 -7.81 1.10
CA SER A 62 5.72 -7.36 2.43
C SER A 62 5.25 -5.91 2.47
N ASP A 63 5.49 -5.14 1.41
CA ASP A 63 4.96 -3.79 1.29
C ASP A 63 3.43 -3.83 1.19
N THR A 64 2.78 -2.71 1.46
CA THR A 64 1.33 -2.69 1.69
C THR A 64 0.58 -1.88 0.65
N LEU A 65 -0.72 -2.16 0.56
CA LEU A 65 -1.68 -1.39 -0.19
C LEU A 65 -2.85 -0.99 0.72
N SER A 66 -3.26 0.28 0.61
CA SER A 66 -4.48 0.77 1.23
C SER A 66 -5.23 1.67 0.26
N VAL A 67 -6.50 1.32 0.03
CA VAL A 67 -7.38 1.98 -0.92
C VAL A 67 -8.83 1.83 -0.47
N ASN A 68 -9.65 2.81 -0.82
CA ASN A 68 -11.10 2.65 -0.83
C ASN A 68 -11.59 2.63 -2.27
N VAL A 69 -12.49 1.70 -2.58
CA VAL A 69 -13.13 1.59 -3.87
C VAL A 69 -14.64 1.64 -3.67
N SER A 70 -15.29 2.61 -4.31
CA SER A 70 -16.73 2.78 -4.30
C SER A 70 -17.35 2.50 -5.66
N GLY A 71 -18.64 2.18 -5.66
CA GLY A 71 -19.43 2.00 -6.87
C GLY A 71 -19.62 0.54 -7.26
N THR A 72 -20.26 0.36 -8.40
CA THR A 72 -20.63 -0.94 -8.96
C THR A 72 -20.49 -0.92 -10.47
N VAL A 73 -20.30 -2.09 -11.05
CA VAL A 73 -20.41 -2.30 -12.49
C VAL A 73 -21.57 -3.23 -12.76
N ASP A 74 -22.29 -2.96 -13.84
CA ASP A 74 -23.28 -3.87 -14.39
C ASP A 74 -22.66 -4.52 -15.61
N VAL A 75 -22.51 -5.85 -15.58
CA VAL A 75 -21.82 -6.63 -16.62
C VAL A 75 -22.81 -7.31 -17.57
N TRP A 76 -24.10 -6.99 -17.44
CA TRP A 76 -25.13 -7.51 -18.34
C TRP A 76 -26.35 -6.58 -18.35
N SER A 77 -26.22 -5.39 -18.96
CA SER A 77 -27.28 -4.39 -19.21
C SER A 77 -28.59 -4.53 -18.39
N GLY A 78 -28.57 -4.04 -17.16
CA GLY A 78 -29.68 -4.02 -16.20
C GLY A 78 -29.89 -5.31 -15.41
N THR A 79 -29.04 -6.33 -15.63
CA THR A 79 -29.32 -7.71 -15.20
C THR A 79 -28.38 -8.19 -14.11
N LEU A 80 -27.12 -7.75 -14.10
CA LEU A 80 -26.12 -8.31 -13.20
C LEU A 80 -25.13 -7.24 -12.72
N THR A 81 -25.48 -6.59 -11.62
CA THR A 81 -24.67 -5.57 -10.97
C THR A 81 -23.79 -6.17 -9.88
N MET A 82 -22.52 -5.77 -9.85
CA MET A 82 -21.50 -6.32 -8.96
C MET A 82 -20.66 -5.23 -8.29
N ASN A 83 -20.21 -5.50 -7.07
CA ASN A 83 -19.19 -4.68 -6.40
C ASN A 83 -17.77 -5.02 -6.90
N ALA A 84 -16.76 -4.30 -6.40
CA ALA A 84 -15.37 -4.46 -6.85
C ALA A 84 -14.73 -5.83 -6.53
N ALA A 85 -15.35 -6.67 -5.69
CA ALA A 85 -14.93 -8.05 -5.45
C ALA A 85 -15.60 -9.06 -6.41
N GLY A 86 -16.46 -8.59 -7.32
CA GLY A 86 -17.26 -9.45 -8.21
C GLY A 86 -18.42 -10.15 -7.52
N ILE A 87 -18.90 -9.59 -6.39
CA ILE A 87 -20.07 -10.09 -5.68
C ILE A 87 -21.30 -9.35 -6.20
N ILE A 88 -22.34 -10.12 -6.52
CA ILE A 88 -23.61 -9.63 -7.08
C ILE A 88 -24.32 -8.79 -6.02
N THR A 89 -24.50 -7.49 -6.29
CA THR A 89 -25.23 -6.55 -5.44
C THR A 89 -26.69 -6.42 -5.85
N GLN A 90 -26.99 -6.66 -7.13
CA GLN A 90 -28.34 -6.64 -7.68
C GLN A 90 -28.40 -7.59 -8.89
N THR A 91 -29.51 -8.30 -9.03
CA THR A 91 -29.75 -9.10 -10.24
C THR A 91 -31.23 -9.24 -10.57
N THR A 92 -31.53 -9.36 -11.86
CA THR A 92 -32.82 -9.78 -12.40
C THR A 92 -32.71 -11.07 -13.22
N ALA A 93 -31.49 -11.61 -13.40
CA ALA A 93 -31.27 -12.86 -14.13
C ALA A 93 -31.67 -14.08 -13.29
N ALA A 94 -32.39 -15.00 -13.93
CA ALA A 94 -32.67 -16.31 -13.36
C ALA A 94 -31.36 -17.07 -13.09
N GLY A 95 -31.30 -17.77 -11.95
CA GLY A 95 -30.15 -18.60 -11.56
C GLY A 95 -29.04 -17.85 -10.82
N PHE A 96 -29.16 -16.53 -10.66
CA PHE A 96 -28.24 -15.72 -9.84
C PHE A 96 -28.95 -15.21 -8.59
N SER A 97 -28.17 -14.94 -7.54
CA SER A 97 -28.67 -14.33 -6.32
C SER A 97 -27.70 -13.30 -5.79
N VAL A 98 -28.25 -12.26 -5.16
CA VAL A 98 -27.47 -11.26 -4.44
C VAL A 98 -26.61 -11.94 -3.36
N GLY A 99 -25.37 -11.48 -3.22
CA GLY A 99 -24.38 -12.07 -2.31
C GLY A 99 -23.63 -13.28 -2.90
N GLN A 100 -23.87 -13.67 -4.15
CA GLN A 100 -23.10 -14.71 -4.83
C GLN A 100 -22.05 -14.11 -5.78
N THR A 101 -21.24 -14.97 -6.39
CA THR A 101 -20.36 -14.62 -7.52
C THR A 101 -20.80 -15.37 -8.76
N ALA A 102 -20.54 -14.78 -9.93
CA ALA A 102 -20.61 -15.47 -11.21
C ALA A 102 -19.19 -15.61 -11.76
N ALA A 103 -18.82 -16.77 -12.30
CA ALA A 103 -17.50 -16.94 -12.90
C ALA A 103 -17.44 -16.30 -14.29
N THR A 104 -16.37 -15.55 -14.58
CA THR A 104 -16.10 -15.05 -15.93
C THR A 104 -15.80 -16.23 -16.87
N GLY A 105 -16.42 -16.20 -18.05
CA GLY A 105 -16.24 -17.22 -19.09
C GLY A 105 -14.86 -17.19 -19.75
N SER A 106 -14.62 -18.15 -20.65
CA SER A 106 -13.43 -18.17 -21.49
C SER A 106 -13.37 -16.91 -22.36
N GLY A 107 -12.19 -16.28 -22.42
CA GLY A 107 -11.97 -15.04 -23.17
C GLY A 107 -11.95 -13.78 -22.31
N GLY A 108 -12.33 -13.87 -21.03
CA GLY A 108 -12.18 -12.77 -20.09
C GLY A 108 -10.75 -12.54 -19.64
N THR A 109 -10.50 -11.39 -19.00
CA THR A 109 -9.15 -11.05 -18.50
C THR A 109 -8.65 -12.08 -17.48
N LEU A 110 -9.53 -12.60 -16.63
CA LEU A 110 -9.21 -13.62 -15.64
C LEU A 110 -10.31 -14.70 -15.59
N PRO A 111 -10.30 -15.67 -16.53
CA PRO A 111 -11.33 -16.70 -16.62
C PRO A 111 -11.44 -17.55 -15.35
N GLY A 112 -12.66 -17.96 -15.00
CA GLY A 112 -12.94 -18.76 -13.79
C GLY A 112 -12.85 -17.98 -12.47
N LYS A 113 -12.53 -16.68 -12.50
CA LYS A 113 -12.63 -15.78 -11.35
C LYS A 113 -13.93 -14.97 -11.39
N PRO A 114 -14.33 -14.32 -10.29
CA PRO A 114 -15.56 -13.54 -10.26
C PRO A 114 -15.63 -12.51 -11.39
N ASN A 115 -16.73 -12.53 -12.14
CA ASN A 115 -17.09 -11.50 -13.12
C ASN A 115 -17.28 -10.17 -12.41
N GLY A 116 -17.15 -9.05 -13.12
CA GLY A 116 -17.29 -7.70 -12.61
C GLY A 116 -16.23 -7.27 -11.59
N SER A 117 -15.34 -8.17 -11.13
CA SER A 117 -14.31 -7.84 -10.16
C SER A 117 -13.32 -6.82 -10.73
N LEU A 118 -12.90 -5.89 -9.87
CA LEU A 118 -11.86 -4.93 -10.19
C LEU A 118 -10.50 -5.62 -10.14
N LEU A 119 -9.80 -5.63 -11.27
CA LEU A 119 -8.49 -6.22 -11.41
C LEU A 119 -7.39 -5.16 -11.38
N ILE A 120 -6.22 -5.52 -10.85
CA ILE A 120 -4.98 -4.76 -10.96
C ILE A 120 -3.88 -5.66 -11.52
N GLY A 121 -3.05 -5.14 -12.43
CA GLY A 121 -1.93 -5.91 -12.98
C GLY A 121 -1.43 -5.37 -14.30
N ASN A 122 -0.73 -6.22 -15.06
CA ASN A 122 -0.34 -5.96 -16.45
C ASN A 122 -0.05 -7.28 -17.17
N SER A 123 0.40 -7.23 -18.42
CA SER A 123 0.70 -8.43 -19.22
C SER A 123 1.90 -9.24 -18.71
N THR A 124 2.80 -8.63 -17.93
CA THR A 124 4.01 -9.29 -17.41
C THR A 124 3.76 -9.96 -16.06
N LEU A 125 3.09 -9.26 -15.14
CA LEU A 125 2.74 -9.75 -13.80
C LEU A 125 1.47 -10.61 -13.81
N GLY A 126 0.62 -10.49 -14.83
CA GLY A 126 -0.74 -10.98 -14.80
C GLY A 126 -1.69 -9.99 -14.09
N PHE A 127 -2.98 -10.26 -14.19
CA PHE A 127 -4.04 -9.50 -13.53
C PHE A 127 -4.58 -10.28 -12.32
N PHE A 128 -4.87 -9.54 -11.24
CA PHE A 128 -5.36 -10.10 -9.98
C PHE A 128 -6.57 -9.31 -9.48
N PRO A 129 -7.56 -9.96 -8.86
CA PRO A 129 -8.63 -9.25 -8.17
C PRO A 129 -8.03 -8.40 -7.05
N LEU A 130 -8.40 -7.12 -7.03
CA LEU A 130 -7.98 -6.22 -5.96
C LEU A 130 -8.63 -6.60 -4.62
N PHE A 131 -9.85 -7.12 -4.68
CA PHE A 131 -10.59 -7.64 -3.54
C PHE A 131 -10.91 -9.12 -3.73
N SER A 132 -10.75 -9.90 -2.67
CA SER A 132 -11.22 -11.29 -2.66
C SER A 132 -12.73 -11.37 -2.51
N ALA A 133 -13.41 -12.26 -3.23
CA ALA A 133 -14.81 -12.58 -2.97
C ALA A 133 -14.95 -13.39 -1.68
N ASN A 134 -15.17 -12.71 -0.56
CA ASN A 134 -15.30 -13.31 0.77
C ASN A 134 -16.45 -12.64 1.54
N ALA A 135 -16.75 -13.16 2.74
CA ALA A 135 -17.86 -12.66 3.55
C ALA A 135 -17.71 -11.17 3.93
N ALA A 136 -16.48 -10.70 4.18
CA ALA A 136 -16.22 -9.29 4.50
C ALA A 136 -16.57 -8.35 3.33
N ASN A 137 -16.39 -8.83 2.10
CA ASN A 137 -16.75 -8.10 0.87
C ASN A 137 -18.17 -8.39 0.39
N GLY A 138 -18.96 -9.17 1.15
CA GLY A 138 -20.39 -9.38 0.92
C GLY A 138 -20.79 -10.77 0.40
N LEU A 139 -19.88 -11.75 0.35
CA LEU A 139 -20.25 -13.11 -0.06
C LEU A 139 -21.21 -13.71 0.97
N GLY A 140 -22.37 -14.18 0.52
CA GLY A 140 -23.47 -14.66 1.34
C GLY A 140 -24.33 -13.58 1.99
N ASN A 141 -24.06 -12.29 1.73
CA ASN A 141 -24.84 -11.18 2.27
C ASN A 141 -25.98 -10.79 1.31
N ALA A 142 -27.20 -10.63 1.83
CA ALA A 142 -28.35 -10.17 1.05
C ALA A 142 -28.27 -8.67 0.64
N ASN A 143 -27.38 -7.90 1.28
CA ASN A 143 -27.08 -6.50 0.95
C ASN A 143 -25.56 -6.29 0.91
N PRO A 144 -24.84 -6.80 -0.12
CA PRO A 144 -23.39 -6.65 -0.22
C PRO A 144 -22.99 -5.17 -0.28
N PRO A 145 -21.87 -4.79 0.38
CA PRO A 145 -21.39 -3.42 0.34
C PRO A 145 -20.92 -3.03 -1.07
N THR A 146 -21.20 -1.79 -1.45
CA THR A 146 -20.72 -1.15 -2.69
C THR A 146 -19.48 -0.27 -2.46
N ASN A 147 -19.03 -0.18 -1.21
CA ASN A 147 -17.79 0.47 -0.82
C ASN A 147 -16.91 -0.57 -0.14
N LEU A 148 -15.77 -0.89 -0.74
CA LEU A 148 -14.79 -1.85 -0.22
C LEU A 148 -13.50 -1.12 0.13
N SER A 149 -12.78 -1.62 1.13
CA SER A 149 -11.51 -1.03 1.53
C SER A 149 -10.43 -2.09 1.79
N LEU A 150 -9.21 -1.73 1.44
CA LEU A 150 -7.99 -2.41 1.89
C LEU A 150 -7.28 -1.45 2.84
N SER A 151 -6.77 -1.98 3.94
CA SER A 151 -5.97 -1.21 4.91
C SER A 151 -4.74 -2.04 5.29
N GLY A 152 -3.56 -1.55 4.89
CA GLY A 152 -2.29 -2.17 5.22
C GLY A 152 -2.11 -3.58 4.66
N VAL A 153 -2.77 -3.92 3.55
CA VAL A 153 -2.79 -5.29 3.01
C VAL A 153 -1.47 -5.59 2.28
N PRO A 154 -0.75 -6.68 2.61
CA PRO A 154 0.50 -7.02 1.92
C PRO A 154 0.30 -7.25 0.43
N LEU A 155 1.20 -6.74 -0.41
CA LEU A 155 1.15 -6.93 -1.86
C LEU A 155 1.17 -8.42 -2.24
N SER A 156 1.86 -9.27 -1.47
CA SER A 156 1.84 -10.74 -1.64
C SER A 156 0.46 -11.38 -1.54
N SER A 157 -0.50 -10.78 -0.83
CA SER A 157 -1.87 -11.28 -0.77
C SER A 157 -2.73 -10.90 -1.98
N ILE A 158 -2.28 -9.93 -2.78
CA ILE A 158 -2.96 -9.46 -3.99
C ILE A 158 -2.31 -10.13 -5.21
N PHE A 159 -0.99 -9.95 -5.35
CA PHE A 159 -0.18 -10.52 -6.43
C PHE A 159 0.24 -11.95 -6.08
N THR A 160 -0.71 -12.88 -6.22
CA THR A 160 -0.60 -14.27 -5.73
C THR A 160 0.18 -15.22 -6.65
N ASN A 161 0.88 -14.70 -7.66
CA ASN A 161 1.75 -15.55 -8.49
C ASN A 161 2.81 -16.24 -7.65
N VAL A 162 3.03 -17.53 -7.92
CA VAL A 162 4.14 -18.27 -7.35
C VAL A 162 5.45 -17.56 -7.72
N GLY A 163 6.24 -17.21 -6.70
CA GLY A 163 7.49 -16.50 -6.90
C GLY A 163 7.35 -14.98 -7.08
N PHE A 164 6.23 -14.36 -6.69
CA PHE A 164 6.14 -12.89 -6.63
C PHE A 164 7.23 -12.32 -5.70
N THR A 165 8.21 -11.64 -6.29
CA THR A 165 9.34 -11.03 -5.56
C THR A 165 9.18 -9.53 -5.33
N GLY A 166 8.10 -8.92 -5.82
CA GLY A 166 7.88 -7.48 -5.73
C GLY A 166 7.52 -6.83 -7.06
N ILE A 167 7.43 -5.50 -7.04
CA ILE A 167 7.13 -4.66 -8.21
C ILE A 167 8.27 -3.67 -8.39
N THR A 168 8.86 -3.61 -9.58
CA THR A 168 9.99 -2.71 -9.84
C THR A 168 9.52 -1.29 -10.14
N ASN A 169 10.34 -0.30 -9.80
CA ASN A 169 10.16 1.10 -10.20
C ASN A 169 9.99 1.19 -11.73
N GLY A 170 9.06 2.02 -12.19
CA GLY A 170 8.74 2.19 -13.60
C GLY A 170 7.77 1.13 -14.15
N THR A 171 7.37 0.14 -13.35
CA THR A 171 6.31 -0.80 -13.76
C THR A 171 5.03 -0.02 -14.01
N VAL A 172 4.41 -0.24 -15.17
CA VAL A 172 3.07 0.30 -15.46
C VAL A 172 2.04 -0.74 -15.07
N LEU A 173 1.18 -0.41 -14.12
CA LEU A 173 0.02 -1.21 -13.73
C LEU A 173 -1.24 -0.64 -14.37
N GLN A 174 -2.19 -1.51 -14.64
CA GLN A 174 -3.48 -1.22 -15.26
C GLN A 174 -4.62 -1.76 -14.41
N PHE A 175 -5.72 -1.01 -14.37
CA PHE A 175 -6.99 -1.52 -13.86
C PHE A 175 -7.88 -2.03 -14.99
N ARG A 176 -8.60 -3.12 -14.71
CA ARG A 176 -9.60 -3.69 -15.63
C ARG A 176 -10.80 -4.21 -14.85
N VAL A 177 -11.92 -4.34 -15.55
CA VAL A 177 -13.08 -5.11 -15.08
C VAL A 177 -12.96 -6.53 -15.61
N ASN A 178 -13.14 -7.53 -14.75
CA ASN A 178 -13.06 -8.92 -15.16
C ASN A 178 -14.33 -9.36 -15.90
N ASP A 179 -14.32 -9.35 -17.22
CA ASP A 179 -15.43 -9.81 -18.04
C ASP A 179 -14.94 -10.33 -19.41
N ILE A 180 -15.82 -10.93 -20.20
CA ILE A 180 -15.52 -11.49 -21.54
C ILE A 180 -15.75 -10.50 -22.67
N ASN A 181 -16.48 -9.41 -22.42
CA ASN A 181 -16.85 -8.41 -23.40
C ASN A 181 -17.09 -7.06 -22.68
N ALA A 182 -17.28 -5.96 -23.42
CA ALA A 182 -17.55 -4.65 -22.84
C ALA A 182 -18.82 -3.98 -23.39
N PHE A 183 -19.57 -4.61 -24.29
CA PHE A 183 -20.63 -3.95 -25.05
C PHE A 183 -21.93 -3.76 -24.25
N ASP A 184 -22.19 -4.62 -23.28
CA ASP A 184 -23.36 -4.56 -22.39
C ASP A 184 -23.00 -4.10 -20.98
N ASN A 185 -21.77 -3.62 -20.79
CA ASN A 185 -21.28 -3.18 -19.50
C ASN A 185 -21.59 -1.71 -19.23
N SER A 186 -21.92 -1.39 -17.98
CA SER A 186 -22.11 -0.02 -17.51
C SER A 186 -21.67 0.16 -16.05
N GLY A 187 -21.83 1.37 -15.52
CA GLY A 187 -21.36 1.71 -14.17
C GLY A 187 -19.85 1.97 -14.11
N GLN A 188 -19.35 2.09 -12.88
CA GLN A 188 -17.95 2.44 -12.63
C GLN A 188 -17.53 2.11 -11.19
N PHE A 189 -16.23 1.92 -11.03
CA PHE A 189 -15.54 1.96 -9.75
C PHE A 189 -14.76 3.26 -9.61
N VAL A 190 -14.85 3.89 -8.44
CA VAL A 190 -14.05 5.05 -8.08
C VAL A 190 -13.02 4.62 -7.03
N ILE A 191 -11.74 4.73 -7.37
CA ILE A 191 -10.62 4.36 -6.52
C ILE A 191 -10.09 5.62 -5.85
N THR A 192 -9.90 5.55 -4.53
CA THR A 192 -9.26 6.59 -3.74
C THR A 192 -8.14 6.00 -2.89
N SER A 193 -6.95 6.61 -2.97
CA SER A 193 -5.83 6.21 -2.12
C SER A 193 -6.09 6.65 -0.68
N THR A 194 -5.75 5.81 0.28
CA THR A 194 -5.69 6.16 1.69
C THR A 194 -4.23 6.13 2.15
N PRO A 195 -3.51 7.27 2.17
CA PRO A 195 -2.14 7.29 2.65
C PRO A 195 -2.08 6.77 4.08
N GLU A 196 -1.21 5.80 4.34
CA GLU A 196 -0.98 5.33 5.71
C GLU A 196 -0.40 6.49 6.56
N PRO A 197 -0.81 6.64 7.84
CA PRO A 197 -0.47 7.80 8.68
C PRO A 197 1.04 8.08 8.83
N SER A 198 1.87 7.09 8.57
CA SER A 198 3.32 7.14 8.65
C SER A 198 4.02 7.77 7.45
N THR A 199 3.41 7.73 6.26
CA THR A 199 3.94 8.40 5.06
C THR A 199 4.03 9.92 5.29
N ILE A 200 3.15 10.45 6.15
CA ILE A 200 3.10 11.86 6.55
C ILE A 200 4.30 12.23 7.45
N LEU A 201 4.78 11.30 8.28
CA LEU A 201 5.90 11.53 9.21
C LEU A 201 7.28 11.40 8.54
N GLY A 202 7.40 10.56 7.50
CA GLY A 202 8.65 10.35 6.76
C GLY A 202 9.14 11.58 5.98
N LEU A 203 8.22 12.39 5.45
CA LEU A 203 8.55 13.64 4.75
C LEU A 203 8.94 14.78 5.71
N GLY A 204 8.37 14.80 6.92
CA GLY A 204 8.65 15.85 7.93
C GLY A 204 10.02 15.73 8.60
N LEU A 205 10.52 14.51 8.81
CA LEU A 205 11.78 14.27 9.53
C LEU A 205 13.03 14.38 8.63
N LEU A 206 12.92 14.06 7.33
CA LEU A 206 14.03 14.23 6.38
C LEU A 206 14.32 15.71 6.09
N GLY A 207 13.30 16.59 6.15
CA GLY A 207 13.46 18.04 6.01
C GLY A 207 14.12 18.72 7.22
N LEU A 208 13.88 18.23 8.44
CA LEU A 208 14.39 18.87 9.65
C LEU A 208 15.81 18.39 10.04
N GLY A 209 16.15 17.13 9.76
CA GLY A 209 17.49 16.57 10.02
C GLY A 209 18.59 17.22 9.17
N ALA A 210 18.30 17.53 7.90
CA ALA A 210 19.23 18.20 7.00
C ALA A 210 19.43 19.70 7.33
N PHE A 211 18.44 20.35 7.95
CA PHE A 211 18.53 21.76 8.34
C PHE A 211 19.41 21.97 9.59
N CYS A 212 19.36 21.04 10.55
CA CYS A 212 20.21 21.11 11.76
C CYS A 212 21.70 20.82 11.48
N GLN A 213 22.00 19.94 10.52
CA GLN A 213 23.38 19.64 10.10
C GLN A 213 24.05 20.82 9.38
N ARG A 214 23.29 21.62 8.62
CA ARG A 214 23.86 22.76 7.85
C ARG A 214 24.24 23.94 8.74
N LYS A 215 23.53 24.18 9.86
CA LYS A 215 23.88 25.26 10.80
C LYS A 215 25.08 24.94 11.71
N LEU A 216 25.35 23.67 12.01
CA LEU A 216 26.49 23.28 12.85
C LEU A 216 27.81 23.19 12.07
N SER A 217 27.76 22.92 10.77
CA SER A 217 28.96 22.93 9.90
C SER A 217 29.46 24.35 9.62
N GLN A 218 28.56 25.34 9.49
CA GLN A 218 28.96 26.74 9.27
C GLN A 218 29.44 27.45 10.55
N GLY A 219 29.08 26.97 11.74
CA GLY A 219 29.58 27.52 13.01
C GLY A 219 31.02 27.12 13.38
N LYS A 220 31.57 26.06 12.78
CA LYS A 220 32.93 25.57 13.07
C LYS A 220 34.02 26.12 12.13
N LYS A 221 33.65 26.73 11.00
CA LYS A 221 34.62 27.34 10.07
C LYS A 221 34.99 28.80 10.38
N SER A 222 34.40 29.42 11.41
CA SER A 222 34.61 30.85 11.73
C SER A 222 35.50 31.11 12.96
N LYS A 223 36.13 30.08 13.56
CA LYS A 223 37.01 30.24 14.74
C LYS A 223 38.41 29.70 14.55
N GLN A 224 38.88 29.67 13.31
CA GLN A 224 40.26 29.36 12.99
C GLN A 224 40.61 30.22 11.78
N ASP A 225 40.69 31.53 12.02
CA ASP A 225 41.42 32.54 11.22
C ASP A 225 41.23 33.90 11.93
N ASN A 226 41.99 34.09 13.01
CA ASN A 226 42.67 35.32 13.44
C ASN A 226 43.32 35.08 14.81
#